data_AF-A0A315X6A4-F1
#
_entry.id   AF-A0A315X6A4-F1
#
_cell.length_a   1.000
_cell.length_b   1.000
_cell.length_c   1.000
_cell.angle_alpha   90.00
_cell.angle_beta   90.00
_cell.angle_gamma   90.00
#
_symmetry.space_group_name_H-M   'P 1'
#
loop_
_entity.id
_entity.type
_entity.pdbx_description
1 polymer ?
#
loop_
_entity_poly.entity_id
_entity_poly.type
_entity_poly.pdbx_seq_one_letter_code
_entity_poly.pdbx_strand_id
1 'polypeptide(L)'
;MTIWEVHSLSTNGAIRTTADGDADVAGLLLSEKAYLLAVRDIRPAQLVNLVNERGPHAAAEALVAHFAQAQPDTTGRSLVRGRSRMGDPIIQRSDEAPQPVTPGRLSPGDH
;
A
#
# COMPACT_ATOMS: atom_id res chain seq x y z
N MET A 1 -14.46 -9.20 -15.95
CA MET A 1 -13.84 -9.86 -14.79
C MET A 1 -12.77 -8.93 -14.27
N THR A 2 -12.93 -8.45 -13.05
CA THR A 2 -12.01 -7.48 -12.42
C THR A 2 -10.73 -8.19 -11.96
N ILE A 3 -9.61 -7.46 -11.85
CA ILE A 3 -8.34 -8.03 -11.35
C ILE A 3 -8.50 -8.65 -9.96
N TRP A 4 -9.41 -8.09 -9.17
CA TRP A 4 -9.79 -8.57 -7.84
C TRP A 4 -10.42 -9.96 -7.84
N GLU A 5 -11.36 -10.22 -8.75
CA GLU A 5 -12.02 -11.52 -8.87
C GLU A 5 -11.01 -12.62 -9.27
N VAL A 6 -10.08 -12.31 -10.18
CA VAL A 6 -9.03 -13.24 -10.60
C VAL A 6 -8.11 -13.59 -9.42
N HIS A 7 -7.67 -12.58 -8.67
CA HIS A 7 -6.74 -12.78 -7.56
C HIS A 7 -7.42 -13.47 -6.36
N SER A 8 -8.67 -13.13 -6.06
CA SER A 8 -9.48 -13.82 -5.05
C SER A 8 -9.61 -15.31 -5.34
N LEU A 9 -9.97 -15.69 -6.58
CA LEU A 9 -10.05 -17.08 -7.00
C LEU A 9 -8.70 -17.80 -6.88
N SER A 10 -7.61 -17.17 -7.31
CA SER A 10 -6.26 -17.78 -7.27
C SER A 10 -5.71 -17.98 -5.86
N THR A 11 -6.25 -17.24 -4.88
CA THR A 11 -5.81 -17.25 -3.47
C THR A 11 -6.83 -17.90 -2.55
N ASN A 12 -7.84 -18.58 -3.09
CA ASN A 12 -8.94 -19.20 -2.34
C ASN A 12 -9.64 -18.20 -1.39
N GLY A 13 -9.78 -16.95 -1.83
CA GLY A 13 -10.45 -15.87 -1.09
C GLY A 13 -9.60 -15.18 -0.03
N ALA A 14 -8.28 -15.39 0.00
CA ALA A 14 -7.37 -14.69 0.92
C ALA A 14 -7.11 -13.23 0.51
N ILE A 15 -7.36 -12.88 -0.75
CA ILE A 15 -7.37 -11.51 -1.25
C ILE A 15 -8.80 -11.11 -1.56
N ARG A 16 -9.26 -10.00 -0.97
CA ARG A 16 -10.61 -9.47 -1.12
C ARG A 16 -10.57 -7.97 -1.36
N THR A 17 -11.66 -7.45 -1.91
CA THR A 17 -11.87 -6.00 -2.01
C THR A 17 -12.81 -5.55 -0.90
N THR A 18 -12.44 -4.49 -0.18
CA THR A 18 -13.29 -3.87 0.85
C THR A 18 -14.39 -3.03 0.20
N ALA A 19 -15.36 -2.56 0.99
CA ALA A 19 -16.42 -1.65 0.52
C ALA A 19 -15.85 -0.30 0.02
N ASP A 20 -14.69 0.11 0.52
CA ASP A 20 -13.99 1.33 0.10
C ASP A 20 -13.18 1.17 -1.19
N GLY A 21 -13.08 -0.07 -1.72
CA GLY A 21 -12.26 -0.38 -2.89
C GLY A 21 -10.80 -0.69 -2.56
N ASP A 22 -10.46 -0.86 -1.28
CA ASP A 22 -9.13 -1.26 -0.84
C ASP A 22 -8.94 -2.78 -0.95
N ALA A 23 -7.69 -3.23 -1.05
CA ALA A 23 -7.35 -4.64 -1.00
C ALA A 23 -7.16 -5.10 0.45
N ASP A 24 -7.92 -6.11 0.86
CA ASP A 24 -7.68 -6.88 2.08
C ASP A 24 -6.93 -8.16 1.70
N VAL A 25 -5.68 -8.27 2.17
CA VAL A 25 -4.82 -9.42 1.97
C VAL A 25 -4.59 -10.08 3.32
N ALA A 26 -5.40 -11.09 3.64
CA ALA A 26 -5.34 -11.83 4.91
C ALA A 26 -5.31 -10.91 6.16
N GLY A 27 -6.05 -9.79 6.15
CA GLY A 27 -6.11 -8.82 7.24
C GLY A 27 -5.12 -7.66 7.12
N LEU A 28 -4.26 -7.65 6.10
CA LEU A 28 -3.47 -6.48 5.74
C LEU A 28 -4.23 -5.65 4.70
N LEU A 29 -4.56 -4.40 5.05
CA LEU A 29 -5.17 -3.47 4.12
C LEU A 29 -4.11 -2.77 3.26
N LEU A 30 -4.37 -2.68 1.95
CA LEU A 30 -3.62 -1.88 0.99
C LEU A 30 -4.60 -1.07 0.14
N SER A 31 -4.27 0.20 -0.18
CA SER A 31 -5.02 0.92 -1.22
C SER A 31 -4.91 0.16 -2.55
N GLU A 32 -5.87 0.34 -3.46
CA GLU A 32 -5.80 -0.25 -4.80
C GLU A 32 -4.45 0.02 -5.48
N LYS A 33 -3.98 1.27 -5.41
CA LYS A 33 -2.71 1.69 -6.00
C LYS A 33 -1.49 1.06 -5.31
N ALA A 34 -1.52 0.90 -3.99
CA ALA A 34 -0.48 0.21 -3.24
C ALA A 34 -0.45 -1.28 -3.58
N TYR A 35 -1.62 -1.92 -3.68
CA TYR A 35 -1.73 -3.32 -4.08
C TYR A 35 -1.18 -3.55 -5.48
N LEU A 36 -1.56 -2.72 -6.46
CA LEU A 36 -1.06 -2.82 -7.83
C LEU A 36 0.47 -2.65 -7.91
N LEU A 37 1.04 -1.76 -7.09
CA LEU A 37 2.49 -1.62 -7.00
C LEU A 37 3.14 -2.86 -6.37
N ALA A 38 2.56 -3.37 -5.27
CA ALA A 38 3.06 -4.56 -4.59
C ALA A 38 3.06 -5.79 -5.49
N VAL A 39 1.97 -6.04 -6.24
CA VAL A 39 1.83 -7.26 -7.06
C VAL A 39 2.69 -7.26 -8.33
N ARG A 40 3.26 -6.12 -8.70
CA ARG A 40 4.24 -6.03 -9.78
C ARG A 40 5.56 -6.69 -9.41
N ASP A 41 5.98 -6.54 -8.16
CA ASP A 41 7.29 -7.01 -7.69
C ASP A 41 7.15 -8.30 -6.84
N ILE A 42 5.99 -8.54 -6.23
CA ILE A 42 5.71 -9.67 -5.34
C ILE A 42 4.45 -10.40 -5.83
N ARG A 43 4.50 -11.71 -6.10
CA ARG A 43 3.30 -12.43 -6.57
C ARG A 43 2.18 -12.42 -5.51
N PRO A 44 0.89 -12.40 -5.89
CA PRO A 44 -0.23 -12.38 -4.94
C PRO A 44 -0.16 -13.47 -3.84
N ALA A 45 0.20 -14.70 -4.20
CA ALA A 45 0.38 -15.79 -3.24
C ALA A 45 1.54 -15.56 -2.26
N GLN A 46 2.64 -14.94 -2.71
CA GLN A 46 3.77 -14.58 -1.83
C GLN A 46 3.38 -13.47 -0.86
N LEU A 47 2.55 -12.52 -1.30
CA LEU A 47 2.02 -11.47 -0.44
C LEU A 47 1.12 -12.06 0.66
N VAL A 48 0.23 -13.00 0.31
CA VAL A 48 -0.59 -13.75 1.28
C VAL A 48 0.29 -14.52 2.27
N ASN A 49 1.31 -15.23 1.79
CA ASN A 49 2.23 -15.98 2.65
C ASN A 49 2.98 -15.05 3.61
N LEU A 50 3.48 -13.91 3.13
CA LEU A 50 4.16 -12.91 3.97
C LEU A 50 3.26 -12.45 5.13
N VAL A 51 1.97 -12.19 4.86
CA VAL A 51 1.01 -11.78 5.88
C VAL A 51 0.71 -12.92 6.85
N ASN A 52 0.51 -14.14 6.36
CA ASN A 52 0.24 -15.30 7.21
C ASN A 52 1.43 -15.65 8.12
N GLU A 53 2.66 -15.54 7.62
CA GLU A 53 3.88 -15.88 8.36
C GLU A 53 4.24 -14.84 9.43
N ARG A 54 4.06 -13.55 9.12
CA ARG A 54 4.54 -12.45 9.99
C ARG A 54 3.42 -11.73 10.72
N GLY A 55 2.18 -11.93 10.32
CA GLY A 55 1.05 -11.11 10.71
C GLY A 55 1.00 -9.78 9.93
N PRO A 56 -0.18 -9.12 9.89
CA PRO A 56 -0.43 -7.95 9.04
C PRO A 56 0.48 -6.77 9.40
N HIS A 57 0.77 -6.55 10.68
CA HIS A 57 1.60 -5.42 11.11
C HIS A 57 3.06 -5.56 10.67
N ALA A 58 3.68 -6.73 10.86
CA ALA A 58 5.07 -6.95 10.47
C ALA A 58 5.22 -7.09 8.94
N ALA A 59 4.20 -7.63 8.25
CA ALA A 59 4.15 -7.63 6.79
C ALA A 59 4.08 -6.21 6.23
N ALA A 60 3.29 -5.32 6.84
CA ALA A 60 3.24 -3.89 6.51
C ALA A 60 4.62 -3.23 6.63
N GLU A 61 5.37 -3.47 7.72
CA GLU A 61 6.75 -2.93 7.85
C GLU A 61 7.67 -3.48 6.75
N ALA A 62 7.60 -4.79 6.49
CA ALA A 62 8.46 -5.43 5.50
C ALA A 62 8.21 -4.87 4.09
N LEU A 63 6.94 -4.61 3.73
CA LEU A 63 6.59 -4.00 2.44
C LEU A 63 7.10 -2.56 2.34
N VAL A 64 6.87 -1.73 3.36
CA VAL A 64 7.37 -0.34 3.35
C VAL A 64 8.89 -0.31 3.23
N ALA A 65 9.60 -1.16 3.98
CA ALA A 65 11.05 -1.26 3.90
C ALA A 65 11.53 -1.74 2.52
N HIS A 66 10.87 -2.74 1.93
CA HIS A 66 11.19 -3.25 0.60
C HIS A 66 11.09 -2.16 -0.47
N PHE A 67 9.99 -1.41 -0.48
CA PHE A 67 9.74 -0.35 -1.46
C PHE A 67 10.45 0.98 -1.13
N ALA A 68 11.08 1.10 0.04
CA ALA A 68 12.00 2.20 0.36
C ALA A 68 13.42 1.93 -0.16
N GLN A 69 13.82 0.65 -0.27
CA GLN A 69 15.14 0.23 -0.74
C GLN A 69 15.18 -0.07 -2.24
N ALA A 70 14.08 -0.53 -2.81
CA ALA A 70 13.93 -0.61 -4.26
C ALA A 70 14.20 0.80 -4.81
N GLN A 71 15.16 0.92 -5.73
CA GLN A 71 15.38 2.18 -6.43
C GLN A 71 14.01 2.69 -6.86
N PRO A 72 13.66 3.96 -6.59
CA PRO A 72 12.41 4.51 -7.04
C PRO A 72 12.27 4.10 -8.49
N ASP A 73 11.20 3.39 -8.80
CA ASP A 73 10.88 3.02 -10.16
C ASP A 73 11.00 4.28 -11.05
N THR A 74 10.97 4.16 -12.38
CA THR A 74 10.99 5.33 -13.27
C THR A 74 9.90 6.39 -12.97
N THR A 75 8.97 6.09 -12.04
CA THR A 75 7.94 6.98 -11.49
C THR A 75 8.18 7.55 -10.07
N GLY A 76 9.22 7.17 -9.31
CA GLY A 76 9.49 7.78 -7.99
C GLY A 76 8.61 7.31 -6.82
N ARG A 77 7.83 6.24 -7.00
CA ARG A 77 6.74 5.87 -6.09
C ARG A 77 7.17 4.79 -5.09
N SER A 78 6.85 4.98 -3.82
CA SER A 78 7.11 4.05 -2.72
C SER A 78 5.82 3.69 -1.98
N LEU A 79 5.90 2.74 -1.05
CA LEU A 79 4.81 2.41 -0.14
C LEU A 79 5.03 3.08 1.21
N VAL A 80 3.95 3.56 1.81
CA VAL A 80 3.95 4.22 3.11
C VAL A 80 2.77 3.73 3.96
N ARG A 81 2.89 3.87 5.28
CA ARG A 81 1.76 3.63 6.19
C ARG A 81 0.83 4.83 6.19
N GLY A 82 -0.47 4.55 6.18
CA GLY A 82 -1.51 5.56 6.26
C GLY A 82 -2.72 5.06 7.06
N ARG A 83 -3.85 5.73 6.85
CA ARG A 83 -5.14 5.34 7.41
C ARG A 83 -6.20 5.27 6.33
N SER A 84 -7.06 4.27 6.39
CA SER A 84 -8.24 4.15 5.53
C SER A 84 -9.23 5.28 5.85
N ARG A 85 -10.30 5.42 5.04
CA ARG A 85 -11.40 6.34 5.35
C ARG A 85 -12.08 6.05 6.69
N MET A 86 -12.11 4.79 7.12
CA MET A 86 -12.67 4.37 8.40
C MET A 86 -11.67 4.49 9.55
N GLY A 87 -10.40 4.83 9.27
CA GLY A 87 -9.36 5.05 10.26
C GLY A 87 -8.45 3.84 10.52
N ASP A 88 -8.70 2.72 9.84
CA ASP A 88 -7.91 1.49 9.95
C ASP A 88 -6.49 1.68 9.39
N PRO A 89 -5.48 1.01 9.96
CA PRO A 89 -4.13 1.03 9.40
C PRO A 89 -4.11 0.38 8.01
N ILE A 90 -3.56 1.10 7.04
CA ILE A 90 -3.50 0.68 5.64
C ILE A 90 -2.14 1.03 5.03
N ILE A 91 -1.70 0.27 4.04
CA ILE A 91 -0.57 0.64 3.19
C ILE A 91 -1.07 1.43 1.98
N GLN A 92 -0.47 2.60 1.76
CA GLN A 92 -0.80 3.48 0.63
C GLN A 92 0.43 3.70 -0.24
N ARG A 93 0.22 4.11 -1.48
CA ARG A 93 1.30 4.61 -2.31
C ARG A 93 1.63 6.04 -1.89
N SER A 94 2.89 6.44 -2.03
CA SER A 94 3.38 7.73 -1.52
C SER A 94 2.63 8.97 -2.03
N ASP A 95 2.03 8.94 -3.24
CA ASP A 95 1.20 10.05 -3.76
C ASP A 95 -0.20 10.16 -3.13
N GLU A 96 -0.67 9.09 -2.48
CA GLU A 96 -1.99 9.05 -1.83
C GLU A 96 -1.94 9.51 -0.38
N ALA A 97 -0.77 9.39 0.25
CA ALA A 97 -0.58 9.88 1.59
C ALA A 97 -0.66 11.42 1.59
N PRO A 98 -1.34 12.02 2.57
CA PRO A 98 -1.34 13.47 2.71
C PRO A 98 0.10 13.94 2.81
N GLN A 99 0.54 14.72 1.82
CA GLN A 99 1.86 15.34 1.88
C GLN A 99 1.91 16.18 3.14
N PRO A 100 2.98 16.10 3.94
CA PRO A 100 3.16 17.07 5.00
C PRO A 100 3.14 18.43 4.32
N VAL A 101 2.15 19.26 4.66
CA VAL A 101 2.14 20.67 4.27
C VAL A 101 3.45 21.22 4.77
N THR A 102 4.40 21.45 3.86
CA THR A 102 5.60 22.17 4.24
C THR A 102 5.09 23.56 4.56
N PRO A 103 5.13 24.03 5.83
CA PRO A 103 4.75 25.41 6.11
C PRO A 103 5.64 26.27 5.22
N GLY A 104 5.00 26.98 4.30
CA GLY A 104 5.67 27.73 3.25
C GLY A 104 6.79 28.55 3.88
N ARG A 105 7.99 28.39 3.33
CA ARG A 105 9.11 29.31 3.53
C ARG A 105 8.53 30.73 3.39
N LEU A 106 8.37 31.43 4.51
CA LEU A 106 8.09 32.86 4.51
C LEU A 106 9.19 33.49 3.65
N SER A 107 8.84 33.96 2.46
CA SER A 107 9.72 34.81 1.67
C SER A 107 9.96 36.08 2.50
N PRO A 108 11.19 36.35 2.97
CA PRO A 108 11.47 37.64 3.56
C PRO A 108 11.65 38.63 2.41
N GLY A 109 10.74 39.58 2.28
CA GLY A 109 10.96 40.75 1.42
C GLY A 109 9.73 41.19 0.66
N ASP A 110 8.99 42.12 1.26
CA ASP A 110 8.69 43.38 0.59
C ASP A 110 8.65 44.45 1.68
N HIS A 111 9.63 45.36 1.63
CA HIS A 111 9.78 46.52 2.51
C HIS A 111 9.60 47.76 1.65
#